data_AF-A0AAQ6AEK4-F1
#
_entry.id   AF-A0AAQ6AEK4-F1
#
_cell.length_a   1.000
_cell.length_b   1.000
_cell.length_c   1.000
_cell.angle_alpha   90.00
_cell.angle_beta   90.00
_cell.angle_gamma   90.00
#
_symmetry.space_group_name_H-M   'P 1'
#
loop_
_entity.id
_entity.type
_entity.pdbx_description
1 polymer ?
#
loop_
_entity_poly.entity_id
_entity_poly.type
_entity_poly.pdbx_seq_one_letter_code
_entity_poly.pdbx_strand_id
1 'polypeptide(L)'
;MCANVFGVLKSLFGKPFDGGKRMDHGGPQQQQQQQQQHPMEQQQQPYHPQHPAMMRLYEVQKEVASLGPQVCTFSGLQNDRDYKRLERELTRLLLEVDQVDTEGKPDLQGARKRAAQEVEGLLRYLEENATHPSRLAIEDLSNKARQLVDERVVAPQRAGGVAEINDELVDALQELVLRLTQVKTEGRVPLRKARYRALTRLCAVQDVVEGRTQQQTLSLPLPGDTHEAVHRINQVMVKVSVARSQLVALLMGLSGRDSCAHLSRILTEMQVELDALDVSGNAAIRNYRKQVVEEINGLLKHLDLEGEGDDTRRYDLAQNNSIREIEAVRAHVSHLREGILRHCAMGDLGFRPKAELQSLLTHLDQVDTAKNPCIREARRRAVVEVQAVITFLDLREALARRQPGPAEHPSHRAVWLVLGSLSDLQAQVLGYEGKRADKSYMMLEELLTKQLLTLDAVDPQGDETTKVARKQAVKFAQNILNYLDMKTDEWEY
;
A
#
# COMPACT_ATOMS: atom_id res chain seq x y z
N MET A 1 -1.79 -32.93 -34.18
CA MET A 1 -1.33 -32.86 -32.78
C MET A 1 -1.50 -31.43 -32.27
N CYS A 2 -2.74 -31.02 -31.95
CA CYS A 2 -3.10 -29.60 -31.87
C CYS A 2 -3.68 -29.20 -30.50
N ALA A 3 -3.08 -29.68 -29.40
CA ALA A 3 -3.63 -29.53 -28.05
C ALA A 3 -2.87 -28.54 -27.12
N ASN A 4 -1.66 -28.09 -27.48
CA ASN A 4 -0.73 -27.46 -26.52
C ASN A 4 -0.50 -25.94 -26.65
N VAL A 5 -1.16 -25.23 -27.58
CA VAL A 5 -0.98 -23.76 -27.69
C VAL A 5 -1.85 -23.00 -26.66
N PHE A 6 -3.10 -23.44 -26.44
CA PHE A 6 -4.01 -22.82 -25.46
C PHE A 6 -3.83 -23.30 -24.02
N GLY A 7 -3.05 -24.36 -23.79
CA GLY A 7 -2.73 -24.86 -22.44
C GLY A 7 -1.89 -23.87 -21.63
N VAL A 8 -0.94 -23.19 -22.27
CA VAL A 8 -0.06 -22.19 -21.63
C VAL A 8 -0.85 -21.03 -21.03
N LEU A 9 -1.85 -20.52 -21.77
CA LEU A 9 -2.74 -19.45 -21.29
C LEU A 9 -3.78 -19.92 -20.25
N LYS A 10 -3.92 -21.25 -20.05
CA LYS A 10 -4.83 -21.84 -19.04
C LYS A 10 -4.12 -22.09 -17.70
N SER A 11 -2.78 -22.17 -17.70
CA SER A 11 -1.94 -22.33 -16.50
C SER A 11 -1.80 -21.06 -15.65
N LEU A 12 -2.38 -19.93 -16.07
CA LEU A 12 -2.18 -18.62 -15.45
C LEU A 12 -3.03 -18.34 -14.20
N PHE A 13 -3.98 -19.22 -13.81
CA PHE A 13 -4.88 -18.98 -12.68
C PHE A 13 -5.24 -20.28 -11.93
N GLY A 14 -4.77 -20.44 -10.69
CA GLY A 14 -4.89 -21.73 -9.97
C GLY A 14 -4.63 -21.79 -8.46
N LYS A 15 -5.13 -20.83 -7.65
CA LYS A 15 -5.43 -20.92 -6.19
C LYS A 15 -4.28 -21.26 -5.18
N PRO A 16 -4.47 -21.00 -3.84
CA PRO A 16 -3.39 -20.83 -2.86
C PRO A 16 -3.11 -22.07 -1.96
N PHE A 17 -2.37 -21.87 -0.86
CA PHE A 17 -1.89 -22.84 0.18
C PHE A 17 -0.61 -23.63 -0.19
N ASP A 18 0.28 -24.06 0.72
CA ASP A 18 0.36 -23.98 2.21
C ASP A 18 1.85 -23.94 2.68
N GLY A 19 2.13 -23.60 3.94
CA GLY A 19 3.49 -23.40 4.49
C GLY A 19 4.20 -24.64 5.06
N GLY A 20 5.54 -24.54 5.26
CA GLY A 20 6.40 -25.70 5.55
C GLY A 20 7.72 -25.50 6.34
N LYS A 21 7.72 -24.66 7.40
CA LYS A 21 8.59 -24.68 8.63
C LYS A 21 10.10 -25.08 8.61
N ARG A 22 10.89 -24.23 9.33
CA ARG A 22 12.09 -24.54 10.19
C ARG A 22 13.39 -24.95 9.47
N MET A 23 14.63 -24.85 9.98
CA MET A 23 15.32 -24.40 11.23
C MET A 23 16.85 -24.30 10.91
N ASP A 24 17.78 -23.60 11.59
CA ASP A 24 17.78 -22.46 12.53
C ASP A 24 19.23 -21.93 12.81
N HIS A 25 19.37 -20.85 13.60
CA HIS A 25 20.54 -20.40 14.40
C HIS A 25 21.91 -20.06 13.75
N GLY A 26 22.49 -18.93 14.18
CA GLY A 26 23.92 -18.57 13.99
C GLY A 26 24.27 -17.20 14.60
N GLY A 27 25.10 -17.16 15.66
CA GLY A 27 25.32 -15.97 16.51
C GLY A 27 26.45 -15.00 16.06
N PRO A 28 26.70 -13.93 16.84
CA PRO A 28 27.41 -12.73 16.39
C PRO A 28 28.86 -12.60 16.92
N GLN A 29 29.63 -11.63 16.41
CA GLN A 29 30.71 -11.05 17.20
C GLN A 29 31.02 -9.58 16.89
N GLN A 30 31.32 -8.84 17.95
CA GLN A 30 31.74 -7.44 17.97
C GLN A 30 33.24 -7.31 17.70
N GLN A 31 33.70 -6.13 17.28
CA GLN A 31 35.00 -5.63 17.72
C GLN A 31 34.99 -4.11 17.91
N GLN A 32 35.46 -3.67 19.08
CA GLN A 32 35.75 -2.28 19.41
C GLN A 32 37.11 -1.89 18.81
N GLN A 33 37.30 -0.60 18.50
CA GLN A 33 38.63 0.00 18.50
C GLN A 33 38.61 1.39 19.13
N GLN A 34 39.74 1.75 19.73
CA GLN A 34 39.86 2.76 20.77
C GLN A 34 40.16 4.16 20.21
N GLN A 35 39.68 5.17 20.92
CA GLN A 35 40.11 6.57 20.71
C GLN A 35 41.50 6.79 21.34
N GLN A 36 42.36 7.54 20.65
CA GLN A 36 43.44 8.29 21.26
C GLN A 36 43.22 9.78 21.01
N GLN A 37 43.34 10.58 22.08
CA GLN A 37 43.16 12.02 22.07
C GLN A 37 44.53 12.70 22.04
N HIS A 38 44.64 13.80 21.28
CA HIS A 38 45.62 14.85 21.54
C HIS A 38 44.92 16.23 21.52
N PRO A 39 45.42 17.23 22.27
CA PRO A 39 44.59 18.35 22.73
C PRO A 39 44.47 19.49 21.71
N MET A 40 43.34 20.21 21.75
CA MET A 40 43.18 21.49 21.06
C MET A 40 43.98 22.60 21.73
N GLU A 41 44.68 23.42 20.94
CA GLU A 41 45.03 24.78 21.35
C GLU A 41 43.77 25.66 21.31
N GLN A 42 43.34 26.13 22.49
CA GLN A 42 42.20 27.03 22.61
C GLN A 42 42.62 28.48 22.34
N GLN A 43 42.31 28.99 21.15
CA GLN A 43 42.29 30.44 20.92
C GLN A 43 41.09 31.06 21.66
N GLN A 44 41.37 31.67 22.80
CA GLN A 44 40.37 32.39 23.61
C GLN A 44 39.85 33.61 22.83
N GLN A 45 38.55 33.63 22.49
CA GLN A 45 37.87 34.87 22.17
C GLN A 45 37.38 35.55 23.45
N PRO A 46 37.35 36.90 23.53
CA PRO A 46 36.97 37.60 24.74
C PRO A 46 35.48 37.40 25.07
N TYR A 47 35.17 37.15 26.33
CA TYR A 47 33.81 37.22 26.84
C TYR A 47 33.24 38.64 26.59
N HIS A 48 32.24 38.75 25.72
CA HIS A 48 31.36 39.92 25.66
C HIS A 48 30.13 39.64 26.52
N PRO A 49 29.63 40.61 27.32
CA PRO A 49 28.36 40.47 28.00
C PRO A 49 27.26 40.21 26.96
N GLN A 50 26.60 39.06 27.04
CA GLN A 50 25.55 38.71 26.08
C GLN A 50 24.37 39.67 26.24
N HIS A 51 24.10 40.44 25.19
CA HIS A 51 23.05 41.47 25.17
C HIS A 51 21.68 40.85 25.53
N PRO A 52 20.86 41.46 26.40
CA PRO A 52 19.56 40.89 26.80
C PRO A 52 18.65 40.55 25.60
N ALA A 53 18.58 41.45 24.61
CA ALA A 53 17.90 41.20 23.34
C ALA A 53 18.43 39.97 22.57
N MET A 54 19.76 39.78 22.56
CA MET A 54 20.38 38.64 21.88
C MET A 54 20.13 37.32 22.63
N MET A 55 20.15 37.37 23.97
CA MET A 55 19.74 36.24 24.81
C MET A 55 18.29 35.83 24.52
N ARG A 56 17.37 36.79 24.44
CA ARG A 56 15.96 36.46 24.14
C ARG A 56 15.79 35.84 22.75
N LEU A 57 16.53 36.34 21.76
CA LEU A 57 16.53 35.77 20.41
C LEU A 57 17.13 34.35 20.36
N TYR A 58 18.14 34.04 21.19
CA TYR A 58 18.64 32.67 21.33
C TYR A 58 17.65 31.73 22.02
N GLU A 59 16.89 32.22 23.01
CA GLU A 59 15.79 31.46 23.64
C GLU A 59 14.71 31.11 22.61
N VAL A 60 14.27 32.09 21.80
CA VAL A 60 13.34 31.86 20.69
C VAL A 60 13.91 30.83 19.71
N GLN A 61 15.16 30.97 19.26
CA GLN A 61 15.78 30.01 18.33
C GLN A 61 15.82 28.58 18.90
N LYS A 62 16.02 28.43 20.20
CA LYS A 62 15.96 27.13 20.87
C LYS A 62 14.54 26.53 20.87
N GLU A 63 13.51 27.35 21.09
CA GLU A 63 12.11 26.90 20.99
C GLU A 63 11.74 26.55 19.53
N VAL A 64 12.12 27.39 18.56
CA VAL A 64 11.96 27.13 17.12
C VAL A 64 12.61 25.81 16.70
N ALA A 65 13.83 25.54 17.15
CA ALA A 65 14.52 24.27 16.89
C ALA A 65 13.80 23.04 17.49
N SER A 66 12.98 23.22 18.54
CA SER A 66 12.16 22.16 19.14
C SER A 66 10.79 21.97 18.46
N LEU A 67 10.24 23.03 17.84
CA LEU A 67 8.98 23.00 17.10
C LEU A 67 9.18 22.56 15.64
N GLY A 68 10.31 22.92 15.02
CA GLY A 68 10.64 22.59 13.63
C GLY A 68 10.40 21.11 13.28
N PRO A 69 10.93 20.13 14.02
CA PRO A 69 10.69 18.70 13.76
C PRO A 69 9.21 18.28 13.88
N GLN A 70 8.44 18.91 14.76
CA GLN A 70 7.00 18.64 14.90
C GLN A 70 6.22 19.17 13.70
N VAL A 71 6.55 20.39 13.24
CA VAL A 71 6.00 21.01 12.02
C VAL A 71 6.37 20.21 10.78
N CYS A 72 7.64 19.82 10.63
CA CYS A 72 8.16 19.01 9.53
C CYS A 72 7.57 17.58 9.46
N THR A 73 6.95 17.10 10.53
CA THR A 73 6.30 15.78 10.59
C THR A 73 4.80 15.86 10.93
N PHE A 74 4.21 17.06 10.89
CA PHE A 74 2.79 17.26 11.05
C PHE A 74 2.06 16.77 9.80
N SER A 75 1.07 15.90 9.96
CA SER A 75 0.33 15.26 8.87
C SER A 75 -1.19 15.41 8.98
N GLY A 76 -1.64 16.30 9.88
CA GLY A 76 -3.06 16.57 10.13
C GLY A 76 -3.65 17.63 9.20
N LEU A 77 -4.76 18.22 9.65
CA LEU A 77 -5.51 19.31 9.00
C LEU A 77 -5.62 20.52 9.93
N GLN A 78 -6.05 21.67 9.39
CA GLN A 78 -6.17 22.93 10.15
C GLN A 78 -7.17 22.86 11.32
N ASN A 79 -8.17 21.97 11.24
CA ASN A 79 -9.14 21.77 12.31
C ASN A 79 -8.58 20.93 13.49
N ASP A 80 -7.47 20.22 13.30
CA ASP A 80 -6.88 19.35 14.33
C ASP A 80 -6.36 20.13 15.54
N ARG A 81 -6.42 19.47 16.70
CA ARG A 81 -5.92 20.03 17.97
C ARG A 81 -4.40 20.31 17.91
N ASP A 82 -3.65 19.46 17.21
CA ASP A 82 -2.19 19.59 17.10
C ASP A 82 -1.79 20.74 16.18
N TYR A 83 -2.50 20.97 15.07
CA TYR A 83 -2.31 22.15 14.22
C TYR A 83 -2.48 23.43 15.05
N LYS A 84 -3.63 23.55 15.74
CA LYS A 84 -3.96 24.71 16.59
C LYS A 84 -3.04 24.91 17.79
N ARG A 85 -2.29 23.87 18.19
CA ARG A 85 -1.20 23.99 19.18
C ARG A 85 0.03 24.59 18.51
N LEU A 86 0.53 23.96 17.45
CA LEU A 86 1.75 24.37 16.74
C LEU A 86 1.63 25.80 16.20
N GLU A 87 0.50 26.13 15.56
CA GLU A 87 0.15 27.48 15.10
C GLU A 87 0.25 28.49 16.24
N ARG A 88 -0.42 28.23 17.38
CA ARG A 88 -0.40 29.14 18.54
C ARG A 88 0.99 29.30 19.14
N GLU A 89 1.76 28.23 19.25
CA GLU A 89 3.13 28.25 19.79
C GLU A 89 4.06 29.06 18.88
N LEU A 90 3.97 28.87 17.56
CA LEU A 90 4.72 29.66 16.58
C LEU A 90 4.28 31.14 16.55
N THR A 91 2.98 31.44 16.54
CA THR A 91 2.49 32.83 16.61
C THR A 91 2.93 33.52 17.90
N ARG A 92 2.99 32.80 19.03
CA ARG A 92 3.55 33.34 20.29
C ARG A 92 5.02 33.72 20.10
N LEU A 93 5.84 32.84 19.53
CA LEU A 93 7.25 33.12 19.26
C LEU A 93 7.44 34.30 18.29
N LEU A 94 6.61 34.45 17.26
CA LEU A 94 6.68 35.59 16.34
C LEU A 94 6.43 36.91 17.08
N LEU A 95 5.38 36.97 17.91
CA LEU A 95 5.07 38.14 18.74
C LEU A 95 6.18 38.44 19.76
N GLU A 96 6.86 37.42 20.29
CA GLU A 96 8.01 37.60 21.18
C GLU A 96 9.24 38.16 20.45
N VAL A 97 9.48 37.73 19.20
CA VAL A 97 10.55 38.28 18.34
C VAL A 97 10.29 39.75 18.02
N ASP A 98 9.06 40.11 17.66
CA ASP A 98 8.68 41.50 17.34
C ASP A 98 8.84 42.45 18.53
N GLN A 99 8.64 41.94 19.75
CA GLN A 99 8.84 42.69 21.00
C GLN A 99 10.31 42.88 21.40
N VAL A 100 11.26 42.22 20.73
CA VAL A 100 12.69 42.43 21.00
C VAL A 100 13.12 43.82 20.55
N ASP A 101 13.40 44.71 21.50
CA ASP A 101 14.10 45.96 21.23
C ASP A 101 15.55 45.68 20.81
N THR A 102 15.93 46.25 19.68
CA THR A 102 17.27 46.10 19.08
C THR A 102 18.13 47.35 19.30
N GLU A 103 17.62 48.41 19.94
CA GLU A 103 18.34 49.67 20.20
C GLU A 103 18.95 50.31 18.92
N GLY A 104 18.36 50.05 17.75
CA GLY A 104 18.93 50.43 16.45
C GLY A 104 20.20 49.66 16.02
N LYS A 105 20.70 48.72 16.81
CA LYS A 105 21.94 47.97 16.54
C LYS A 105 21.73 46.97 15.37
N PRO A 106 22.58 47.01 14.32
CA PRO A 106 22.32 46.28 13.07
C PRO A 106 22.49 44.76 13.18
N ASP A 107 23.34 44.29 14.09
CA ASP A 107 23.53 42.88 14.44
C ASP A 107 22.28 42.29 15.11
N LEU A 108 21.70 43.01 16.08
CA LEU A 108 20.45 42.64 16.76
C LEU A 108 19.26 42.69 15.79
N GLN A 109 19.17 43.72 14.94
CA GLN A 109 18.16 43.79 13.87
C GLN A 109 18.27 42.62 12.90
N GLY A 110 19.49 42.27 12.50
CA GLY A 110 19.75 41.10 11.65
C GLY A 110 19.36 39.78 12.32
N ALA A 111 19.64 39.62 13.62
CA ALA A 111 19.26 38.44 14.39
C ALA A 111 17.73 38.34 14.55
N ARG A 112 17.06 39.44 14.92
CA ARG A 112 15.60 39.52 15.03
C ARG A 112 14.91 39.17 13.71
N LYS A 113 15.39 39.75 12.61
CA LYS A 113 14.87 39.46 11.26
C LYS A 113 15.02 37.98 10.89
N ARG A 114 16.16 37.35 11.18
CA ARG A 114 16.35 35.90 10.92
C ARG A 114 15.39 35.04 11.75
N ALA A 115 15.24 35.34 13.04
CA ALA A 115 14.33 34.60 13.91
C ALA A 115 12.86 34.72 13.45
N ALA A 116 12.40 35.93 13.09
CA ALA A 116 11.06 36.15 12.55
C ALA A 116 10.84 35.34 11.26
N GLN A 117 11.78 35.42 10.30
CA GLN A 117 11.72 34.70 9.03
C GLN A 117 11.68 33.17 9.20
N GLU A 118 12.35 32.64 10.22
CA GLU A 118 12.34 31.21 10.56
C GLU A 118 10.97 30.77 11.11
N VAL A 119 10.39 31.55 12.03
CA VAL A 119 9.04 31.30 12.59
C VAL A 119 7.95 31.43 11.52
N GLU A 120 8.00 32.49 10.70
CA GLU A 120 7.10 32.68 9.54
C GLU A 120 7.22 31.54 8.53
N GLY A 121 8.43 31.04 8.30
CA GLY A 121 8.69 29.88 7.44
C GLY A 121 8.01 28.61 7.95
N LEU A 122 8.09 28.34 9.26
CA LEU A 122 7.41 27.20 9.88
C LEU A 122 5.89 27.35 9.86
N LEU A 123 5.35 28.55 10.13
CA LEU A 123 3.90 28.82 10.03
C LEU A 123 3.38 28.55 8.60
N ARG A 124 4.06 29.11 7.60
CA ARG A 124 3.70 28.90 6.19
C ARG A 124 3.77 27.43 5.79
N TYR A 125 4.83 26.73 6.18
CA TYR A 125 4.98 25.30 5.89
C TYR A 125 3.90 24.45 6.58
N LEU A 126 3.52 24.78 7.82
CA LEU A 126 2.43 24.12 8.54
C LEU A 126 1.08 24.28 7.80
N GLU A 127 0.76 25.50 7.36
CA GLU A 127 -0.44 25.82 6.60
C GLU A 127 -0.46 25.15 5.21
N GLU A 128 0.63 25.26 4.44
CA GLU A 128 0.78 24.65 3.11
C GLU A 128 0.57 23.13 3.15
N ASN A 129 1.05 22.44 4.19
CA ASN A 129 0.84 20.99 4.32
C ASN A 129 -0.60 20.64 4.72
N ALA A 130 -1.19 21.40 5.65
CA ALA A 130 -2.55 21.17 6.13
C ALA A 130 -3.62 21.45 5.06
N THR A 131 -3.31 22.33 4.10
CA THR A 131 -4.19 22.72 2.99
C THR A 131 -3.83 22.04 1.65
N HIS A 132 -2.77 21.23 1.61
CA HIS A 132 -2.23 20.65 0.38
C HIS A 132 -3.29 19.81 -0.38
N PRO A 133 -3.40 19.93 -1.73
CA PRO A 133 -4.36 19.14 -2.51
C PRO A 133 -4.25 17.62 -2.25
N SER A 134 -3.04 17.07 -2.20
CA SER A 134 -2.82 15.66 -1.81
C SER A 134 -3.27 15.33 -0.38
N ARG A 135 -3.09 16.25 0.58
CA ARG A 135 -3.55 16.03 1.97
C ARG A 135 -5.07 15.98 2.04
N LEU A 136 -5.73 16.87 1.30
CA LEU A 136 -7.20 16.89 1.17
C LEU A 136 -7.71 15.63 0.45
N ALA A 137 -7.02 15.15 -0.59
CA ALA A 137 -7.36 13.90 -1.28
C ALA A 137 -7.24 12.65 -0.37
N ILE A 138 -6.20 12.59 0.48
CA ILE A 138 -6.06 11.53 1.50
C ILE A 138 -7.22 11.59 2.50
N GLU A 139 -7.67 12.79 2.90
CA GLU A 139 -8.82 12.94 3.80
C GLU A 139 -10.13 12.51 3.14
N ASP A 140 -10.38 12.94 1.91
CA ASP A 140 -11.59 12.60 1.14
C ASP A 140 -11.73 11.08 0.95
N LEU A 141 -10.64 10.39 0.59
CA LEU A 141 -10.62 8.93 0.50
C LEU A 141 -10.83 8.26 1.87
N SER A 142 -10.24 8.82 2.94
CA SER A 142 -10.44 8.32 4.31
C SER A 142 -11.88 8.51 4.80
N ASN A 143 -12.52 9.60 4.42
CA ASN A 143 -13.93 9.89 4.73
C ASN A 143 -14.89 9.01 3.93
N LYS A 144 -14.60 8.75 2.64
CA LYS A 144 -15.36 7.79 1.82
C LYS A 144 -15.30 6.38 2.40
N ALA A 145 -14.11 5.93 2.81
CA ALA A 145 -13.97 4.68 3.54
C ALA A 145 -14.77 4.69 4.86
N ARG A 146 -14.72 5.79 5.62
CA ARG A 146 -15.46 5.93 6.89
C ARG A 146 -16.97 5.83 6.67
N GLN A 147 -17.51 6.49 5.65
CA GLN A 147 -18.94 6.45 5.29
C GLN A 147 -19.37 5.04 4.87
N LEU A 148 -18.67 4.44 3.91
CA LEU A 148 -18.92 3.07 3.42
C LEU A 148 -18.97 2.05 4.58
N VAL A 149 -18.03 2.17 5.50
CA VAL A 149 -17.90 1.29 6.67
C VAL A 149 -18.97 1.57 7.74
N ASP A 150 -19.32 2.83 7.99
CA ASP A 150 -20.39 3.17 8.93
C ASP A 150 -21.73 2.65 8.40
N GLU A 151 -22.03 2.86 7.11
CA GLU A 151 -23.26 2.42 6.45
C GLU A 151 -23.41 0.88 6.42
N ARG A 152 -22.34 0.14 6.07
CA ARG A 152 -22.43 -1.32 5.85
C ARG A 152 -22.13 -2.16 7.09
N VAL A 153 -21.30 -1.67 8.02
CA VAL A 153 -20.80 -2.48 9.15
C VAL A 153 -21.24 -1.93 10.51
N VAL A 154 -21.04 -0.63 10.75
CA VAL A 154 -21.15 -0.09 12.11
C VAL A 154 -22.59 0.31 12.46
N ALA A 155 -23.29 1.06 11.60
CA ALA A 155 -24.67 1.48 11.81
C ALA A 155 -25.66 0.28 11.86
N PRO A 156 -25.57 -0.74 10.97
CA PRO A 156 -26.41 -1.93 11.09
C PRO A 156 -26.20 -2.64 12.42
N GLN A 157 -24.95 -2.79 12.87
CA GLN A 157 -24.64 -3.43 14.14
C GLN A 157 -25.14 -2.62 15.35
N ARG A 158 -25.05 -1.28 15.32
CA ARG A 158 -25.60 -0.37 16.34
C ARG A 158 -27.13 -0.45 16.42
N ALA A 159 -27.81 -0.68 15.30
CA ALA A 159 -29.25 -0.88 15.23
C ALA A 159 -29.72 -2.27 15.69
N GLY A 160 -28.80 -3.16 16.10
CA GLY A 160 -29.09 -4.55 16.44
C GLY A 160 -29.30 -5.47 15.24
N GLY A 161 -29.02 -4.98 14.02
CA GLY A 161 -28.99 -5.77 12.79
C GLY A 161 -27.67 -6.51 12.59
N VAL A 162 -27.58 -7.20 11.44
CA VAL A 162 -26.37 -7.90 11.01
C VAL A 162 -25.57 -6.98 10.08
N ALA A 163 -24.25 -6.95 10.25
CA ALA A 163 -23.35 -6.21 9.35
C ALA A 163 -23.35 -6.81 7.93
N GLU A 164 -23.45 -5.97 6.91
CA GLU A 164 -23.43 -6.35 5.49
C GLU A 164 -21.99 -6.57 5.01
N ILE A 165 -21.33 -7.59 5.54
CA ILE A 165 -19.99 -7.99 5.08
C ILE A 165 -20.13 -8.95 3.90
N ASN A 166 -19.91 -8.43 2.69
CA ASN A 166 -19.93 -9.17 1.44
C ASN A 166 -18.69 -8.86 0.57
N ASP A 167 -18.52 -9.60 -0.52
CA ASP A 167 -17.40 -9.43 -1.45
C ASP A 167 -17.41 -8.01 -2.10
N GLU A 168 -18.59 -7.40 -2.31
CA GLU A 168 -18.72 -6.04 -2.85
C GLU A 168 -18.11 -4.97 -1.93
N LEU A 169 -18.30 -5.09 -0.60
CA LEU A 169 -17.69 -4.21 0.38
C LEU A 169 -16.17 -4.35 0.38
N VAL A 170 -15.66 -5.58 0.25
CA VAL A 170 -14.22 -5.86 0.14
C VAL A 170 -13.64 -5.20 -1.12
N ASP A 171 -14.27 -5.40 -2.27
CA ASP A 171 -13.84 -4.81 -3.54
C ASP A 171 -13.85 -3.27 -3.49
N ALA A 172 -14.87 -2.66 -2.88
CA ALA A 172 -14.95 -1.21 -2.69
C ALA A 172 -13.88 -0.66 -1.74
N LEU A 173 -13.55 -1.38 -0.65
CA LEU A 173 -12.43 -1.04 0.22
C LEU A 173 -11.09 -1.17 -0.51
N GLN A 174 -10.93 -2.21 -1.32
CA GLN A 174 -9.73 -2.46 -2.12
C GLN A 174 -9.52 -1.35 -3.18
N GLU A 175 -10.59 -0.84 -3.81
CA GLU A 175 -10.51 0.33 -4.69
C GLU A 175 -9.99 1.57 -3.95
N LEU A 176 -10.53 1.85 -2.75
CA LEU A 176 -10.09 2.97 -1.93
C LEU A 176 -8.63 2.84 -1.47
N VAL A 177 -8.16 1.63 -1.15
CA VAL A 177 -6.74 1.35 -0.88
C VAL A 177 -5.88 1.68 -2.10
N LEU A 178 -6.24 1.19 -3.29
CA LEU A 178 -5.48 1.45 -4.53
C LEU A 178 -5.43 2.96 -4.85
N ARG A 179 -6.55 3.66 -4.68
CA ARG A 179 -6.61 5.12 -4.90
C ARG A 179 -5.77 5.89 -3.88
N LEU A 180 -5.71 5.43 -2.62
CA LEU A 180 -4.83 6.01 -1.60
C LEU A 180 -3.34 5.80 -1.93
N THR A 181 -2.92 4.65 -2.47
CA THR A 181 -1.52 4.45 -2.86
C THR A 181 -1.11 5.39 -4.00
N GLN A 182 -2.03 5.70 -4.91
CA GLN A 182 -1.82 6.60 -6.05
C GLN A 182 -1.78 8.10 -5.69
N VAL A 183 -2.12 8.50 -4.45
CA VAL A 183 -1.99 9.92 -4.07
C VAL A 183 -0.51 10.30 -3.98
N LYS A 184 -0.12 11.32 -4.76
CA LYS A 184 1.25 11.83 -4.84
C LYS A 184 1.68 12.54 -3.57
N THR A 185 2.94 12.39 -3.20
CA THR A 185 3.50 12.97 -1.98
C THR A 185 4.53 14.05 -2.20
N GLU A 186 5.01 14.25 -3.44
CA GLU A 186 6.03 15.25 -3.81
C GLU A 186 7.31 15.11 -2.96
N GLY A 187 7.62 13.88 -2.51
CA GLY A 187 8.65 13.61 -1.50
C GLY A 187 8.40 14.21 -0.10
N ARG A 188 7.32 14.98 0.13
CA ARG A 188 7.01 15.64 1.41
C ARG A 188 6.72 14.60 2.50
N VAL A 189 7.53 14.62 3.56
CA VAL A 189 7.38 13.76 4.74
C VAL A 189 5.97 13.85 5.38
N PRO A 190 5.35 15.04 5.56
CA PRO A 190 3.94 15.19 5.96
C PRO A 190 2.94 14.34 5.16
N LEU A 191 3.05 14.36 3.83
CA LEU A 191 2.12 13.68 2.93
C LEU A 191 2.34 12.17 2.94
N ARG A 192 3.60 11.72 2.96
CA ARG A 192 3.94 10.29 3.12
C ARG A 192 3.39 9.73 4.43
N LYS A 193 3.56 10.46 5.54
CA LYS A 193 3.01 10.11 6.86
C LYS A 193 1.48 10.06 6.86
N ALA A 194 0.81 11.04 6.26
CA ALA A 194 -0.65 11.05 6.13
C ALA A 194 -1.17 9.84 5.34
N ARG A 195 -0.60 9.60 4.16
CA ARG A 195 -0.96 8.49 3.26
C ARG A 195 -0.71 7.13 3.91
N TYR A 196 0.44 6.95 4.55
CA TYR A 196 0.78 5.71 5.28
C TYR A 196 -0.20 5.44 6.44
N ARG A 197 -0.53 6.45 7.25
CA ARG A 197 -1.52 6.32 8.34
C ARG A 197 -2.91 5.93 7.81
N ALA A 198 -3.36 6.54 6.71
CA ALA A 198 -4.64 6.22 6.08
C ALA A 198 -4.64 4.78 5.52
N LEU A 199 -3.61 4.41 4.74
CA LEU A 199 -3.48 3.06 4.19
C LEU A 199 -3.40 1.98 5.27
N THR A 200 -2.65 2.21 6.35
CA THR A 200 -2.51 1.27 7.48
C THR A 200 -3.87 0.96 8.12
N ARG A 201 -4.66 1.99 8.41
CA ARG A 201 -6.01 1.84 8.97
C ARG A 201 -6.95 1.15 7.99
N LEU A 202 -6.93 1.55 6.71
CA LEU A 202 -7.86 1.01 5.72
C LEU A 202 -7.56 -0.46 5.40
N CYS A 203 -6.29 -0.84 5.26
CA CYS A 203 -5.90 -2.24 5.09
C CYS A 203 -6.27 -3.07 6.33
N ALA A 204 -6.13 -2.53 7.55
CA ALA A 204 -6.55 -3.22 8.76
C ALA A 204 -8.08 -3.45 8.81
N VAL A 205 -8.87 -2.49 8.32
CA VAL A 205 -10.33 -2.68 8.17
C VAL A 205 -10.64 -3.72 7.10
N GLN A 206 -9.96 -3.67 5.95
CA GLN A 206 -10.09 -4.66 4.89
C GLN A 206 -9.78 -6.08 5.40
N ASP A 207 -8.63 -6.30 6.04
CA ASP A 207 -8.22 -7.59 6.65
C ASP A 207 -9.30 -8.13 7.62
N VAL A 208 -9.88 -7.25 8.45
CA VAL A 208 -10.90 -7.59 9.46
C VAL A 208 -12.27 -7.93 8.84
N VAL A 209 -12.59 -7.37 7.68
CA VAL A 209 -13.82 -7.62 6.91
C VAL A 209 -13.68 -8.85 6.00
N GLU A 210 -12.54 -9.00 5.31
CA GLU A 210 -12.25 -10.14 4.41
C GLU A 210 -12.38 -11.50 5.10
N GLY A 211 -11.94 -11.59 6.36
CA GLY A 211 -12.04 -12.80 7.21
C GLY A 211 -13.47 -13.25 7.54
N ARG A 212 -14.50 -12.65 6.95
CA ARG A 212 -15.92 -13.07 7.03
C ARG A 212 -16.56 -13.40 5.68
N THR A 213 -15.82 -13.27 4.58
CA THR A 213 -16.32 -13.65 3.24
C THR A 213 -16.61 -15.15 3.17
N GLN A 214 -17.57 -15.54 2.30
CA GLN A 214 -18.06 -16.93 2.22
C GLN A 214 -16.97 -17.93 1.78
N GLN A 215 -15.86 -17.46 1.18
CA GLN A 215 -14.76 -18.32 0.73
C GLN A 215 -13.82 -18.75 1.86
N GLN A 216 -13.84 -18.08 3.03
CA GLN A 216 -13.03 -18.44 4.20
C GLN A 216 -13.86 -18.95 5.39
N THR A 217 -15.17 -18.64 5.42
CA THR A 217 -16.03 -18.99 6.55
C THR A 217 -16.60 -20.40 6.37
N LEU A 218 -16.04 -21.40 7.06
CA LEU A 218 -16.67 -22.72 7.25
C LEU A 218 -18.10 -22.56 7.80
N SER A 219 -18.95 -23.56 7.56
CA SER A 219 -20.38 -23.56 7.93
C SER A 219 -20.63 -23.41 9.43
N LEU A 220 -20.64 -22.16 9.88
CA LEU A 220 -20.87 -21.71 11.25
C LEU A 220 -22.07 -20.75 11.29
N PRO A 221 -22.87 -20.73 12.37
CA PRO A 221 -22.76 -21.54 13.58
C PRO A 221 -23.16 -23.01 13.37
N LEU A 222 -22.67 -23.91 14.24
CA LEU A 222 -23.17 -25.29 14.28
C LEU A 222 -24.58 -25.34 14.92
N PRO A 223 -25.45 -26.28 14.51
CA PRO A 223 -26.78 -26.45 15.10
C PRO A 223 -26.72 -26.62 16.63
N GLY A 224 -27.55 -25.85 17.34
CA GLY A 224 -27.53 -25.74 18.80
C GLY A 224 -27.89 -27.03 19.54
N ASP A 225 -28.51 -28.00 18.86
CA ASP A 225 -29.02 -29.25 19.44
C ASP A 225 -27.92 -30.26 19.84
N THR A 226 -26.64 -29.89 19.78
CA THR A 226 -25.52 -30.85 19.73
C THR A 226 -24.62 -30.93 20.97
N HIS A 227 -24.45 -29.87 21.77
CA HIS A 227 -23.69 -29.89 23.04
C HIS A 227 -23.82 -28.56 23.81
N GLU A 228 -23.69 -28.55 25.15
CA GLU A 228 -23.59 -27.28 25.91
C GLU A 228 -22.41 -26.43 25.39
N ALA A 229 -21.26 -27.05 25.15
CA ALA A 229 -20.10 -26.35 24.60
C ALA A 229 -20.39 -25.69 23.23
N VAL A 230 -21.22 -26.29 22.37
CA VAL A 230 -21.61 -25.66 21.08
C VAL A 230 -22.47 -24.43 21.34
N HIS A 231 -23.41 -24.49 22.28
CA HIS A 231 -24.19 -23.32 22.68
C HIS A 231 -23.31 -22.19 23.23
N ARG A 232 -22.30 -22.51 24.06
CA ARG A 232 -21.33 -21.54 24.58
C ARG A 232 -20.46 -20.92 23.47
N ILE A 233 -19.94 -21.74 22.55
CA ILE A 233 -19.14 -21.24 21.41
C ILE A 233 -20.00 -20.34 20.51
N ASN A 234 -21.26 -20.71 20.25
CA ASN A 234 -22.22 -19.87 19.51
C ASN A 234 -22.45 -18.51 20.21
N GLN A 235 -22.62 -18.50 21.54
CA GLN A 235 -22.74 -17.25 22.33
C GLN A 235 -21.49 -16.35 22.18
N VAL A 236 -20.29 -16.93 22.29
CA VAL A 236 -19.04 -16.18 22.11
C VAL A 236 -18.91 -15.67 20.67
N MET A 237 -19.29 -16.45 19.66
CA MET A 237 -19.27 -16.00 18.25
C MET A 237 -20.14 -14.77 17.97
N VAL A 238 -21.29 -14.66 18.65
CA VAL A 238 -22.12 -13.44 18.57
C VAL A 238 -21.38 -12.24 19.17
N LYS A 239 -20.79 -12.40 20.37
CA LYS A 239 -19.96 -11.34 21.00
C LYS A 239 -18.76 -10.94 20.11
N VAL A 240 -18.08 -11.91 19.49
CA VAL A 240 -16.97 -11.68 18.54
C VAL A 240 -17.44 -10.92 17.29
N SER A 241 -18.68 -11.14 16.83
CA SER A 241 -19.27 -10.35 15.73
C SER A 241 -19.45 -8.88 16.12
N VAL A 242 -19.93 -8.60 17.34
CA VAL A 242 -20.04 -7.22 17.85
C VAL A 242 -18.66 -6.58 18.02
N ALA A 243 -17.72 -7.32 18.62
CA ALA A 243 -16.34 -6.86 18.83
C ALA A 243 -15.63 -6.52 17.51
N ARG A 244 -15.91 -7.25 16.43
CA ARG A 244 -15.42 -6.93 15.07
C ARG A 244 -15.91 -5.57 14.60
N SER A 245 -17.21 -5.28 14.68
CA SER A 245 -17.73 -3.97 14.28
C SER A 245 -17.24 -2.83 15.18
N GLN A 246 -16.99 -3.10 16.47
CA GLN A 246 -16.33 -2.14 17.38
C GLN A 246 -14.88 -1.86 16.99
N LEU A 247 -14.11 -2.89 16.61
CA LEU A 247 -12.74 -2.73 16.09
C LEU A 247 -12.75 -1.88 14.81
N VAL A 248 -13.62 -2.21 13.86
CA VAL A 248 -13.80 -1.47 12.60
C VAL A 248 -14.15 0.01 12.87
N ALA A 249 -15.04 0.27 13.85
CA ALA A 249 -15.37 1.62 14.28
C ALA A 249 -14.18 2.36 14.93
N LEU A 250 -13.35 1.67 15.73
CA LEU A 250 -12.13 2.24 16.31
C LEU A 250 -11.13 2.64 15.23
N LEU A 251 -10.84 1.73 14.30
CA LEU A 251 -9.88 1.94 13.20
C LEU A 251 -10.26 3.15 12.33
N MET A 252 -11.56 3.35 12.09
CA MET A 252 -12.06 4.47 11.28
C MET A 252 -12.35 5.75 12.07
N GLY A 253 -12.19 5.76 13.39
CA GLY A 253 -12.49 6.93 14.25
C GLY A 253 -13.99 7.22 14.39
N LEU A 254 -14.83 6.18 14.30
CA LEU A 254 -16.29 6.22 14.48
C LEU A 254 -16.72 5.89 15.92
N SER A 255 -15.80 5.42 16.77
CA SER A 255 -16.08 5.07 18.16
C SER A 255 -16.12 6.30 19.07
N GLY A 256 -17.17 6.41 19.88
CA GLY A 256 -17.36 7.54 20.79
C GLY A 256 -16.81 7.37 22.22
N ARG A 257 -16.68 6.12 22.69
CA ARG A 257 -16.21 5.80 24.06
C ARG A 257 -15.32 4.56 24.18
N ASP A 258 -15.39 3.66 23.20
CA ASP A 258 -14.55 2.47 23.17
C ASP A 258 -13.08 2.85 22.98
N SER A 259 -12.17 2.02 23.48
CA SER A 259 -10.72 2.18 23.32
C SER A 259 -10.08 0.83 22.98
N CYS A 260 -8.88 0.87 22.39
CA CYS A 260 -8.16 -0.37 22.05
C CYS A 260 -7.91 -1.24 23.30
N ALA A 261 -7.60 -0.63 24.44
CA ALA A 261 -7.46 -1.33 25.72
C ALA A 261 -8.76 -2.00 26.20
N HIS A 262 -9.92 -1.34 26.04
CA HIS A 262 -11.21 -1.91 26.41
C HIS A 262 -11.57 -3.11 25.52
N LEU A 263 -11.39 -2.97 24.20
CA LEU A 263 -11.73 -4.03 23.25
C LEU A 263 -10.75 -5.21 23.33
N SER A 264 -9.47 -4.95 23.56
CA SER A 264 -8.45 -5.98 23.85
C SER A 264 -8.86 -6.82 25.05
N ARG A 265 -9.25 -6.17 26.16
CA ARG A 265 -9.75 -6.85 27.36
C ARG A 265 -10.97 -7.73 27.07
N ILE A 266 -11.98 -7.23 26.36
CA ILE A 266 -13.18 -8.01 25.98
C ILE A 266 -12.79 -9.24 25.15
N LEU A 267 -11.90 -9.08 24.17
CA LEU A 267 -11.43 -10.18 23.33
C LEU A 267 -10.67 -11.23 24.14
N THR A 268 -9.78 -10.83 25.05
CA THR A 268 -9.07 -11.76 25.95
C THR A 268 -10.01 -12.46 26.95
N GLU A 269 -11.01 -11.76 27.51
CA GLU A 269 -12.04 -12.37 28.37
C GLU A 269 -12.81 -13.47 27.61
N MET A 270 -13.14 -13.25 26.33
CA MET A 270 -13.76 -14.29 25.48
C MET A 270 -12.84 -15.47 25.15
N GLN A 271 -11.52 -15.27 25.05
CA GLN A 271 -10.57 -16.39 24.91
C GLN A 271 -10.58 -17.28 26.17
N VAL A 272 -10.57 -16.67 27.36
CA VAL A 272 -10.66 -17.39 28.63
C VAL A 272 -11.99 -18.14 28.76
N GLU A 273 -13.12 -17.53 28.33
CA GLU A 273 -14.42 -18.22 28.26
C GLU A 273 -14.38 -19.48 27.37
N LEU A 274 -13.67 -19.44 26.24
CA LEU A 274 -13.53 -20.57 25.32
C LEU A 274 -12.58 -21.65 25.85
N ASP A 275 -11.43 -21.26 26.40
CA ASP A 275 -10.41 -22.19 26.89
C ASP A 275 -10.91 -23.02 28.09
N ALA A 276 -11.84 -22.47 28.88
CA ALA A 276 -12.52 -23.17 29.97
C ALA A 276 -13.50 -24.28 29.53
N LEU A 277 -13.85 -24.36 28.24
CA LEU A 277 -14.79 -25.37 27.72
C LEU A 277 -14.14 -26.74 27.54
N ASP A 278 -14.72 -27.78 28.14
CA ASP A 278 -14.38 -29.15 27.78
C ASP A 278 -14.92 -29.51 26.39
N VAL A 279 -13.97 -29.74 25.48
CA VAL A 279 -14.18 -30.15 24.08
C VAL A 279 -13.33 -31.39 23.75
N SER A 280 -12.87 -32.11 24.77
CA SER A 280 -11.99 -33.27 24.61
C SER A 280 -12.65 -34.39 23.81
N GLY A 281 -13.89 -34.74 24.18
CA GLY A 281 -14.66 -35.85 23.60
C GLY A 281 -15.17 -35.67 22.16
N ASN A 282 -15.06 -34.48 21.55
CA ASN A 282 -15.56 -34.25 20.19
C ASN A 282 -14.63 -33.37 19.34
N ALA A 283 -14.09 -33.96 18.27
CA ALA A 283 -13.17 -33.28 17.36
C ALA A 283 -13.79 -32.10 16.60
N ALA A 284 -15.08 -32.17 16.24
CA ALA A 284 -15.77 -31.09 15.53
C ALA A 284 -15.93 -29.86 16.45
N ILE A 285 -16.34 -30.06 17.71
CA ILE A 285 -16.49 -28.98 18.70
C ILE A 285 -15.13 -28.34 19.02
N ARG A 286 -14.08 -29.15 19.17
CA ARG A 286 -12.70 -28.66 19.38
C ARG A 286 -12.19 -27.83 18.21
N ASN A 287 -12.41 -28.27 16.97
CA ASN A 287 -12.04 -27.53 15.78
C ASN A 287 -12.84 -26.23 15.67
N TYR A 288 -14.15 -26.25 15.98
CA TYR A 288 -14.97 -25.04 16.01
C TYR A 288 -14.44 -24.03 17.04
N ARG A 289 -14.23 -24.44 18.30
CA ARG A 289 -13.63 -23.58 19.33
C ARG A 289 -12.31 -22.97 18.86
N LYS A 290 -11.44 -23.79 18.26
CA LYS A 290 -10.15 -23.33 17.72
C LYS A 290 -10.33 -22.22 16.67
N GLN A 291 -11.27 -22.39 15.75
CA GLN A 291 -11.57 -21.38 14.72
C GLN A 291 -12.04 -20.05 15.33
N VAL A 292 -12.87 -20.09 16.39
CA VAL A 292 -13.28 -18.87 17.11
C VAL A 292 -12.10 -18.19 17.81
N VAL A 293 -11.21 -18.97 18.43
CA VAL A 293 -9.97 -18.45 19.03
C VAL A 293 -9.05 -17.85 17.96
N GLU A 294 -9.00 -18.42 16.75
CA GLU A 294 -8.27 -17.86 15.59
C GLU A 294 -8.91 -16.56 15.09
N GLU A 295 -10.24 -16.44 15.04
CA GLU A 295 -10.94 -15.17 14.75
C GLU A 295 -10.58 -14.09 15.78
N ILE A 296 -10.63 -14.41 17.10
CA ILE A 296 -10.30 -13.45 18.16
C ILE A 296 -8.83 -13.00 18.06
N ASN A 297 -7.91 -13.94 17.85
CA ASN A 297 -6.49 -13.62 17.61
C ASN A 297 -6.28 -12.82 16.32
N GLY A 298 -7.16 -12.95 15.32
CA GLY A 298 -7.23 -12.08 14.17
C GLY A 298 -7.51 -10.63 14.59
N LEU A 299 -8.63 -10.40 15.28
CA LEU A 299 -9.05 -9.06 15.72
C LEU A 299 -8.00 -8.38 16.63
N LEU A 300 -7.41 -9.12 17.58
CA LEU A 300 -6.36 -8.60 18.49
C LEU A 300 -5.15 -8.01 17.75
N LYS A 301 -4.76 -8.57 16.58
CA LYS A 301 -3.59 -8.10 15.79
C LYS A 301 -3.71 -6.69 15.22
N HIS A 302 -4.89 -6.07 15.28
CA HIS A 302 -5.17 -4.74 14.73
C HIS A 302 -5.44 -3.67 15.80
N LEU A 303 -5.36 -4.01 17.09
CA LEU A 303 -5.57 -3.04 18.17
C LEU A 303 -4.36 -2.16 18.47
N ASP A 304 -3.15 -2.62 18.18
CA ASP A 304 -1.90 -1.90 18.44
C ASP A 304 -1.50 -0.91 17.32
N LEU A 305 -2.45 -0.45 16.51
CA LEU A 305 -2.17 0.41 15.35
C LEU A 305 -2.01 1.90 15.68
N GLU A 306 -2.35 2.34 16.89
CA GLU A 306 -2.29 3.76 17.28
C GLU A 306 -0.86 4.35 17.20
N GLY A 307 0.17 3.53 17.42
CA GLY A 307 1.58 3.94 17.37
C GLY A 307 2.31 3.75 16.03
N GLU A 308 1.73 3.03 15.04
CA GLU A 308 2.45 2.73 13.79
C GLU A 308 2.80 3.99 12.99
N GLY A 309 2.00 5.05 13.14
CA GLY A 309 2.15 6.31 12.43
C GLY A 309 3.17 7.30 13.00
N ASP A 310 3.93 6.96 14.05
CA ASP A 310 4.86 7.88 14.73
C ASP A 310 6.35 7.61 14.44
N ASP A 311 6.72 6.41 14.00
CA ASP A 311 8.08 6.11 13.54
C ASP A 311 8.28 6.51 12.07
N THR A 312 9.14 7.51 11.83
CA THR A 312 9.50 7.98 10.48
C THR A 312 10.01 6.88 9.56
N ARG A 313 10.64 5.81 10.09
CA ARG A 313 11.12 4.68 9.28
C ARG A 313 10.00 3.87 8.63
N ARG A 314 8.75 4.03 9.06
CA ARG A 314 7.57 3.36 8.49
C ARG A 314 7.04 4.03 7.22
N TYR A 315 7.28 5.33 7.06
CA TYR A 315 6.76 6.13 5.94
C TYR A 315 7.81 6.91 5.14
N ASP A 316 9.06 6.99 5.61
CA ASP A 316 10.20 7.42 4.78
C ASP A 316 11.05 6.19 4.39
N LEU A 317 10.68 5.58 3.27
CA LEU A 317 11.19 4.27 2.88
C LEU A 317 12.48 4.31 2.06
N ALA A 318 13.09 5.48 1.86
CA ALA A 318 14.30 5.64 1.03
C ALA A 318 15.51 4.81 1.49
N GLN A 319 15.56 4.40 2.76
CA GLN A 319 16.59 3.52 3.32
C GLN A 319 16.04 2.15 3.78
N ASN A 320 14.81 1.80 3.39
CA ASN A 320 14.21 0.52 3.73
C ASN A 320 14.81 -0.61 2.86
N ASN A 321 15.28 -1.69 3.48
CA ASN A 321 15.94 -2.80 2.75
C ASN A 321 15.03 -3.44 1.69
N SER A 322 13.76 -3.72 2.04
CA SER A 322 12.79 -4.30 1.11
C SER A 322 12.57 -3.42 -0.13
N ILE A 323 12.49 -2.09 0.04
CA ILE A 323 12.42 -1.16 -1.10
C ILE A 323 13.71 -1.19 -1.93
N ARG A 324 14.88 -1.26 -1.29
CA ARG A 324 16.17 -1.36 -2.01
C ARG A 324 16.30 -2.65 -2.80
N GLU A 325 15.78 -3.77 -2.30
CA GLU A 325 15.69 -5.05 -3.01
C GLU A 325 14.72 -4.96 -4.21
N ILE A 326 13.53 -4.37 -4.00
CA ILE A 326 12.54 -4.16 -5.07
C ILE A 326 13.12 -3.29 -6.18
N GLU A 327 13.75 -2.15 -5.85
CA GLU A 327 14.35 -1.26 -6.85
C GLU A 327 15.57 -1.87 -7.55
N ALA A 328 16.34 -2.74 -6.88
CA ALA A 328 17.38 -3.53 -7.53
C ALA A 328 16.80 -4.51 -8.57
N VAL A 329 15.69 -5.17 -8.26
CA VAL A 329 14.95 -6.00 -9.23
C VAL A 329 14.43 -5.16 -10.39
N ARG A 330 13.78 -4.02 -10.12
CA ARG A 330 13.24 -3.14 -11.18
C ARG A 330 14.33 -2.60 -12.11
N ALA A 331 15.47 -2.18 -11.55
CA ALA A 331 16.63 -1.79 -12.34
C ALA A 331 17.09 -2.94 -13.26
N HIS A 332 17.21 -4.16 -12.73
CA HIS A 332 17.59 -5.34 -13.53
C HIS A 332 16.57 -5.66 -14.63
N VAL A 333 15.27 -5.57 -14.33
CA VAL A 333 14.18 -5.74 -15.31
C VAL A 333 14.25 -4.70 -16.41
N SER A 334 14.57 -3.43 -16.11
CA SER A 334 14.75 -2.39 -17.14
C SER A 334 15.87 -2.74 -18.12
N HIS A 335 17.01 -3.19 -17.62
CA HIS A 335 18.14 -3.63 -18.47
C HIS A 335 17.75 -4.81 -19.36
N LEU A 336 17.06 -5.83 -18.81
CA LEU A 336 16.56 -6.97 -19.58
C LEU A 336 15.53 -6.54 -20.64
N ARG A 337 14.58 -5.68 -20.27
CA ARG A 337 13.54 -5.11 -21.13
C ARG A 337 14.15 -4.34 -22.31
N GLU A 338 15.11 -3.47 -22.07
CA GLU A 338 15.84 -2.78 -23.15
C GLU A 338 16.60 -3.75 -24.06
N GLY A 339 17.23 -4.78 -23.48
CA GLY A 339 17.85 -5.87 -24.22
C GLY A 339 16.85 -6.57 -25.14
N ILE A 340 15.70 -6.98 -24.60
CA ILE A 340 14.62 -7.65 -25.34
C ILE A 340 14.13 -6.78 -26.51
N LEU A 341 13.84 -5.49 -26.27
CA LEU A 341 13.36 -4.58 -27.30
C LEU A 341 14.40 -4.39 -28.42
N ARG A 342 15.69 -4.26 -28.06
CA ARG A 342 16.80 -4.18 -29.03
C ARG A 342 16.93 -5.45 -29.89
N HIS A 343 16.94 -6.64 -29.29
CA HIS A 343 17.01 -7.90 -30.05
C HIS A 343 15.76 -8.14 -30.90
N CYS A 344 14.58 -7.74 -30.42
CA CYS A 344 13.33 -7.81 -31.19
C CYS A 344 13.35 -6.93 -32.45
N ALA A 345 13.97 -5.75 -32.39
CA ALA A 345 14.17 -4.88 -33.54
C ALA A 345 15.20 -5.43 -34.55
N MET A 346 16.22 -6.16 -34.06
CA MET A 346 17.24 -6.82 -34.89
C MET A 346 16.82 -8.19 -35.43
N GLY A 347 15.66 -8.71 -35.03
CA GLY A 347 15.16 -10.03 -35.45
C GLY A 347 15.85 -11.22 -34.80
N ASP A 348 16.67 -11.00 -33.76
CA ASP A 348 17.39 -12.08 -33.07
C ASP A 348 16.49 -12.79 -32.04
N LEU A 349 16.49 -14.13 -32.10
CA LEU A 349 15.72 -15.04 -31.25
C LEU A 349 16.61 -15.83 -30.26
N GLY A 350 17.91 -15.54 -30.22
CA GLY A 350 18.90 -16.15 -29.33
C GLY A 350 18.82 -15.62 -27.89
N PHE A 351 18.48 -14.34 -27.69
CA PHE A 351 18.35 -13.76 -26.35
C PHE A 351 17.04 -14.21 -25.67
N ARG A 352 17.15 -15.05 -24.63
CA ARG A 352 15.99 -15.66 -23.93
C ARG A 352 16.04 -15.47 -22.41
N PRO A 353 15.86 -14.24 -21.90
CA PRO A 353 15.91 -13.95 -20.46
C PRO A 353 14.69 -14.45 -19.66
N LYS A 354 13.81 -15.28 -20.23
CA LYS A 354 12.56 -15.71 -19.56
C LYS A 354 12.82 -16.43 -18.23
N ALA A 355 13.82 -17.32 -18.16
CA ALA A 355 14.17 -18.01 -16.92
C ALA A 355 14.71 -17.05 -15.85
N GLU A 356 15.43 -16.01 -16.27
CA GLU A 356 15.94 -14.95 -15.40
C GLU A 356 14.80 -14.08 -14.85
N LEU A 357 13.87 -13.66 -15.71
CA LEU A 357 12.65 -12.95 -15.30
C LEU A 357 11.78 -13.77 -14.32
N GLN A 358 11.70 -15.10 -14.50
CA GLN A 358 11.03 -16.01 -13.56
C GLN A 358 11.76 -16.10 -12.20
N SER A 359 13.10 -16.06 -12.21
CA SER A 359 13.91 -15.95 -10.98
C SER A 359 13.63 -14.64 -10.23
N LEU A 360 13.50 -13.52 -10.96
CA LEU A 360 13.17 -12.21 -10.38
C LEU A 360 11.78 -12.17 -9.75
N LEU A 361 10.76 -12.82 -10.35
CA LEU A 361 9.45 -13.01 -9.70
C LEU A 361 9.59 -13.79 -8.40
N THR A 362 10.33 -14.91 -8.44
CA THR A 362 10.56 -15.77 -7.27
C THR A 362 11.30 -15.02 -6.15
N HIS A 363 12.20 -14.08 -6.50
CA HIS A 363 12.87 -13.22 -5.54
C HIS A 363 11.92 -12.16 -4.97
N LEU A 364 11.10 -11.50 -5.80
CA LEU A 364 10.08 -10.54 -5.33
C LEU A 364 9.11 -11.19 -4.34
N ASP A 365 8.65 -12.42 -4.59
CA ASP A 365 7.76 -13.16 -3.67
C ASP A 365 8.38 -13.37 -2.27
N GLN A 366 9.71 -13.41 -2.18
CA GLN A 366 10.45 -13.57 -0.91
C GLN A 366 10.71 -12.23 -0.18
N VAL A 367 10.51 -11.09 -0.84
CA VAL A 367 10.72 -9.77 -0.20
C VAL A 367 9.70 -9.58 0.92
N ASP A 368 10.21 -9.36 2.14
CA ASP A 368 9.38 -9.05 3.31
C ASP A 368 8.74 -7.67 3.14
N THR A 369 7.42 -7.65 3.08
CA THR A 369 6.63 -6.41 3.01
C THR A 369 6.16 -5.93 4.40
N ALA A 370 6.40 -6.74 5.44
CA ALA A 370 5.80 -6.61 6.76
C ALA A 370 4.28 -6.35 6.66
N LYS A 371 3.72 -5.58 7.60
CA LYS A 371 2.37 -5.01 7.48
C LYS A 371 2.35 -3.69 6.67
N ASN A 372 3.42 -3.33 5.94
CA ASN A 372 3.52 -2.01 5.33
C ASN A 372 2.82 -1.96 3.95
N PRO A 373 1.71 -1.22 3.79
CA PRO A 373 0.98 -1.17 2.53
C PRO A 373 1.78 -0.55 1.39
N CYS A 374 2.68 0.41 1.66
CA CYS A 374 3.53 1.01 0.64
C CYS A 374 4.57 0.03 0.08
N ILE A 375 5.14 -0.84 0.93
CA ILE A 375 6.10 -1.88 0.48
C ILE A 375 5.37 -2.99 -0.27
N ARG A 376 4.16 -3.39 0.16
CA ARG A 376 3.30 -4.32 -0.60
C ARG A 376 3.02 -3.81 -2.01
N GLU A 377 2.70 -2.52 -2.12
CA GLU A 377 2.40 -1.89 -3.40
C GLU A 377 3.65 -1.72 -4.29
N ALA A 378 4.80 -1.39 -3.71
CA ALA A 378 6.10 -1.38 -4.39
C ALA A 378 6.39 -2.74 -5.05
N ARG A 379 6.24 -3.82 -4.27
CA ARG A 379 6.40 -5.20 -4.73
C ARG A 379 5.39 -5.53 -5.82
N ARG A 380 4.12 -5.14 -5.67
CA ARG A 380 3.07 -5.35 -6.68
C ARG A 380 3.43 -4.69 -8.00
N ARG A 381 3.85 -3.42 -8.01
CA ARG A 381 4.29 -2.71 -9.22
C ARG A 381 5.44 -3.44 -9.91
N ALA A 382 6.46 -3.86 -9.14
CA ALA A 382 7.60 -4.61 -9.69
C ALA A 382 7.20 -5.98 -10.28
N VAL A 383 6.30 -6.72 -9.61
CA VAL A 383 5.77 -8.00 -10.14
C VAL A 383 5.02 -7.79 -11.45
N VAL A 384 4.18 -6.76 -11.54
CA VAL A 384 3.47 -6.42 -12.79
C VAL A 384 4.43 -6.00 -13.89
N GLU A 385 5.50 -5.25 -13.58
CA GLU A 385 6.55 -4.87 -14.53
C GLU A 385 7.29 -6.10 -15.10
N VAL A 386 7.71 -7.05 -14.25
CA VAL A 386 8.31 -8.33 -14.71
C VAL A 386 7.31 -9.12 -15.55
N GLN A 387 6.05 -9.21 -15.10
CA GLN A 387 5.01 -10.00 -15.77
C GLN A 387 4.62 -9.42 -17.13
N ALA A 388 4.68 -8.10 -17.31
CA ALA A 388 4.50 -7.44 -18.60
C ALA A 388 5.60 -7.81 -19.60
N VAL A 389 6.85 -7.93 -19.14
CA VAL A 389 7.97 -8.39 -20.00
C VAL A 389 7.83 -9.89 -20.35
N ILE A 390 7.46 -10.74 -19.38
CA ILE A 390 7.24 -12.18 -19.64
C ILE A 390 6.08 -12.41 -20.62
N THR A 391 4.96 -11.71 -20.44
CA THR A 391 3.79 -11.87 -21.33
C THR A 391 4.06 -11.41 -22.76
N PHE A 392 4.89 -10.37 -22.95
CA PHE A 392 5.37 -9.96 -24.26
C PHE A 392 6.19 -11.06 -24.95
N LEU A 393 7.16 -11.65 -24.23
CA LEU A 393 7.96 -12.77 -24.76
C LEU A 393 7.09 -13.97 -25.12
N ASP A 394 6.12 -14.31 -24.27
CA ASP A 394 5.22 -15.45 -24.48
C ASP A 394 4.31 -15.27 -25.70
N LEU A 395 3.81 -14.06 -25.92
CA LEU A 395 3.06 -13.73 -27.13
C LEU A 395 3.95 -13.77 -28.38
N ARG A 396 5.17 -13.21 -28.32
CA ARG A 396 6.14 -13.26 -29.43
C ARG A 396 6.50 -14.70 -29.80
N GLU A 397 6.74 -15.57 -28.81
CA GLU A 397 6.96 -17.00 -29.04
C GLU A 397 5.73 -17.70 -29.64
N ALA A 398 4.52 -17.40 -29.15
CA ALA A 398 3.28 -17.99 -29.66
C ALA A 398 3.01 -17.57 -31.12
N LEU A 399 3.23 -16.30 -31.46
CA LEU A 399 3.13 -15.78 -32.83
C LEU A 399 4.17 -16.41 -33.75
N ALA A 400 5.43 -16.54 -33.31
CA ALA A 400 6.51 -17.16 -34.09
C ALA A 400 6.30 -18.67 -34.33
N ARG A 401 5.64 -19.37 -33.39
CA ARG A 401 5.27 -20.79 -33.52
C ARG A 401 3.94 -21.03 -34.26
N ARG A 402 3.20 -19.97 -34.61
CA ARG A 402 1.88 -20.10 -35.23
C ARG A 402 1.99 -20.70 -36.63
N GLN A 403 1.28 -21.80 -36.86
CA GLN A 403 1.12 -22.41 -38.17
C GLN A 403 -0.37 -22.33 -38.56
N PRO A 404 -0.80 -21.37 -39.39
CA PRO A 404 -2.19 -21.27 -39.81
C PRO A 404 -2.56 -22.46 -40.71
N GLY A 405 -3.61 -23.19 -40.33
CA GLY A 405 -4.11 -24.32 -41.11
C GLY A 405 -4.93 -23.85 -42.32
N PRO A 406 -4.99 -24.64 -43.41
CA PRO A 406 -5.77 -24.28 -44.62
C PRO A 406 -7.29 -24.22 -44.39
N ALA A 407 -7.79 -24.72 -43.25
CA ALA A 407 -9.18 -24.65 -42.81
C ALA A 407 -9.37 -23.81 -41.53
N GLU A 408 -8.44 -22.88 -41.23
CA GLU A 408 -8.58 -21.96 -40.08
C GLU A 408 -9.81 -21.05 -40.27
N HIS A 409 -10.70 -21.04 -39.27
CA HIS A 409 -11.93 -20.24 -39.34
C HIS A 409 -11.60 -18.73 -39.39
N PRO A 410 -12.31 -17.90 -40.20
CA PRO A 410 -12.00 -16.48 -40.34
C PRO A 410 -11.98 -15.71 -39.02
N SER A 411 -12.88 -16.04 -38.08
CA SER A 411 -12.89 -15.40 -36.75
C SER A 411 -11.71 -15.83 -35.87
N HIS A 412 -11.25 -17.08 -35.96
CA HIS A 412 -10.01 -17.52 -35.30
C HIS A 412 -8.80 -16.74 -35.84
N ARG A 413 -8.71 -16.62 -37.17
CA ARG A 413 -7.67 -15.84 -37.85
C ARG A 413 -7.70 -14.36 -37.44
N ALA A 414 -8.89 -13.77 -37.27
CA ALA A 414 -9.06 -12.39 -36.83
C ALA A 414 -8.51 -12.15 -35.40
N VAL A 415 -8.78 -13.05 -34.44
CA VAL A 415 -8.19 -12.96 -33.09
C VAL A 415 -6.66 -12.94 -33.15
N TRP A 416 -6.06 -13.81 -33.98
CA TRP A 416 -4.60 -13.84 -34.13
C TRP A 416 -4.01 -12.60 -34.82
N LEU A 417 -4.76 -11.95 -35.74
CA LEU A 417 -4.33 -10.67 -36.32
C LEU A 417 -4.28 -9.58 -35.25
N VAL A 418 -5.31 -9.51 -34.39
CA VAL A 418 -5.30 -8.58 -33.25
C VAL A 418 -4.17 -8.90 -32.27
N LEU A 419 -3.92 -10.18 -31.97
CA LEU A 419 -2.78 -10.59 -31.14
C LEU A 419 -1.43 -10.17 -31.74
N GLY A 420 -1.28 -10.19 -33.07
CA GLY A 420 -0.12 -9.59 -33.75
C GLY A 420 0.04 -8.11 -33.43
N SER A 421 -1.02 -7.31 -33.65
CA SER A 421 -0.99 -5.87 -33.34
C SER A 421 -0.83 -5.57 -31.84
N LEU A 422 -1.35 -6.40 -30.95
CA LEU A 422 -1.15 -6.27 -29.50
C LEU A 422 0.31 -6.54 -29.10
N SER A 423 1.02 -7.43 -29.78
CA SER A 423 2.47 -7.60 -29.59
C SER A 423 3.23 -6.32 -29.93
N ASP A 424 2.90 -5.68 -31.05
CA ASP A 424 3.57 -4.44 -31.49
C ASP A 424 3.23 -3.24 -30.59
N LEU A 425 1.99 -3.17 -30.10
CA LEU A 425 1.58 -2.16 -29.10
C LEU A 425 2.24 -2.40 -27.75
N GLN A 426 2.36 -3.65 -27.29
CA GLN A 426 3.05 -3.97 -26.04
C GLN A 426 4.54 -3.64 -26.10
N ALA A 427 5.21 -3.83 -27.25
CA ALA A 427 6.60 -3.39 -27.43
C ALA A 427 6.74 -1.87 -27.25
N GLN A 428 5.80 -1.08 -27.79
CA GLN A 428 5.77 0.38 -27.63
C GLN A 428 5.49 0.77 -26.17
N VAL A 429 4.53 0.13 -25.50
CA VAL A 429 4.21 0.36 -24.07
C VAL A 429 5.38 -0.01 -23.16
N LEU A 430 6.10 -1.11 -23.44
CA LEU A 430 7.30 -1.48 -22.68
C LEU A 430 8.40 -0.42 -22.79
N GLY A 431 8.61 0.14 -23.99
CA GLY A 431 9.56 1.22 -24.25
C GLY A 431 9.05 2.64 -23.93
N TYR A 432 7.83 2.80 -23.43
CA TYR A 432 7.23 4.11 -23.18
C TYR A 432 7.68 4.70 -21.83
N GLU A 433 8.37 5.84 -21.83
CA GLU A 433 8.90 6.51 -20.62
C GLU A 433 8.30 7.93 -20.42
N GLY A 434 7.07 8.16 -20.91
CA GLY A 434 6.37 9.45 -20.79
C GLY A 434 5.32 9.49 -19.68
N LYS A 435 4.50 10.54 -19.68
CA LYS A 435 3.44 10.80 -18.69
C LYS A 435 2.04 10.58 -19.27
N ARG A 436 1.05 10.29 -18.41
CA ARG A 436 -0.36 10.15 -18.82
C ARG A 436 -0.92 11.36 -19.59
N ALA A 437 -0.36 12.55 -19.40
CA ALA A 437 -0.76 13.77 -20.11
C ALA A 437 -0.22 13.87 -21.55
N ASP A 438 0.71 13.00 -21.96
CA ASP A 438 1.36 13.08 -23.27
C ASP A 438 0.45 12.56 -24.38
N LYS A 439 0.52 13.19 -25.56
CA LYS A 439 -0.19 12.73 -26.77
C LYS A 439 0.16 11.30 -27.16
N SER A 440 1.39 10.86 -26.84
CA SER A 440 1.88 9.51 -27.09
C SER A 440 1.25 8.47 -26.15
N TYR A 441 0.95 8.81 -24.89
CA TYR A 441 0.14 7.97 -24.02
C TYR A 441 -1.28 7.81 -24.59
N MET A 442 -1.95 8.93 -24.90
CA MET A 442 -3.32 8.93 -25.43
C MET A 442 -3.46 8.11 -26.71
N MET A 443 -2.46 8.20 -27.61
CA MET A 443 -2.40 7.39 -28.83
C MET A 443 -2.26 5.89 -28.53
N LEU A 444 -1.45 5.49 -27.55
CA LEU A 444 -1.32 4.08 -27.15
C LEU A 444 -2.61 3.55 -26.52
N GLU A 445 -3.25 4.33 -25.65
CA GLU A 445 -4.55 4.02 -25.04
C GLU A 445 -5.65 3.88 -26.11
N GLU A 446 -5.74 4.80 -27.07
CA GLU A 446 -6.68 4.75 -28.20
C GLU A 446 -6.45 3.50 -29.07
N LEU A 447 -5.20 3.21 -29.44
CA LEU A 447 -4.86 2.05 -30.28
C LEU A 447 -5.17 0.72 -29.58
N LEU A 448 -4.90 0.61 -28.27
CA LEU A 448 -5.26 -0.57 -27.47
C LEU A 448 -6.79 -0.72 -27.33
N THR A 449 -7.50 0.39 -27.10
CA THR A 449 -8.97 0.42 -27.05
C THR A 449 -9.58 -0.01 -28.38
N LYS A 450 -8.99 0.41 -29.51
CA LYS A 450 -9.38 -0.04 -30.84
C LYS A 450 -9.19 -1.55 -31.03
N GLN A 451 -8.18 -2.17 -30.42
CA GLN A 451 -8.02 -3.63 -30.46
C GLN A 451 -9.09 -4.35 -29.63
N LEU A 452 -9.52 -3.80 -28.49
CA LEU A 452 -10.65 -4.33 -27.72
C LEU A 452 -11.94 -4.32 -28.54
N LEU A 453 -12.29 -3.18 -29.14
CA LEU A 453 -13.45 -3.06 -30.04
C LEU A 453 -13.36 -4.02 -31.24
N THR A 454 -12.15 -4.21 -31.79
CA THR A 454 -11.92 -5.17 -32.88
C THR A 454 -12.16 -6.62 -32.42
N LEU A 455 -11.76 -6.98 -31.20
CA LEU A 455 -12.02 -8.29 -30.61
C LEU A 455 -13.50 -8.52 -30.31
N ASP A 456 -14.22 -7.52 -29.80
CA ASP A 456 -15.64 -7.61 -29.52
C ASP A 456 -16.48 -7.84 -30.79
N ALA A 457 -16.05 -7.25 -31.92
CA ALA A 457 -16.62 -7.47 -33.24
C ALA A 457 -16.35 -8.87 -33.83
N VAL A 458 -15.46 -9.68 -33.24
CA VAL A 458 -15.21 -11.06 -33.70
C VAL A 458 -16.33 -11.98 -33.24
N ASP A 459 -17.21 -12.38 -34.17
CA ASP A 459 -18.21 -13.44 -33.95
C ASP A 459 -17.55 -14.83 -33.99
N PRO A 460 -17.55 -15.61 -32.88
CA PRO A 460 -17.01 -16.97 -32.87
C PRO A 460 -17.93 -18.00 -33.54
N GLN A 461 -19.18 -17.69 -33.91
CA GLN A 461 -20.13 -18.59 -34.58
C GLN A 461 -20.31 -19.96 -33.92
N GLY A 462 -20.18 -20.01 -32.59
CA GLY A 462 -20.29 -21.23 -31.80
C GLY A 462 -18.97 -21.97 -31.54
N ASP A 463 -17.87 -21.65 -32.24
CA ASP A 463 -16.56 -22.28 -32.01
C ASP A 463 -15.98 -21.91 -30.64
N GLU A 464 -15.93 -22.89 -29.74
CA GLU A 464 -15.35 -22.76 -28.40
C GLU A 464 -13.86 -22.39 -28.42
N THR A 465 -13.10 -22.82 -29.43
CA THR A 465 -11.67 -22.49 -29.48
C THR A 465 -11.46 -20.99 -29.77
N THR A 466 -12.22 -20.41 -30.70
CA THR A 466 -12.24 -18.96 -30.93
C THR A 466 -12.86 -18.19 -29.76
N LYS A 467 -13.91 -18.68 -29.08
CA LYS A 467 -14.43 -18.03 -27.85
C LYS A 467 -13.35 -17.90 -26.78
N VAL A 468 -12.60 -18.97 -26.51
CA VAL A 468 -11.51 -18.97 -25.53
C VAL A 468 -10.37 -18.06 -25.98
N ALA A 469 -9.95 -18.15 -27.24
CA ALA A 469 -8.89 -17.30 -27.81
C ALA A 469 -9.24 -15.81 -27.72
N ARG A 470 -10.46 -15.42 -28.13
CA ARG A 470 -10.97 -14.04 -28.04
C ARG A 470 -10.98 -13.53 -26.61
N LYS A 471 -11.48 -14.34 -25.66
CA LYS A 471 -11.49 -13.99 -24.22
C LYS A 471 -10.08 -13.80 -23.64
N GLN A 472 -9.10 -14.58 -24.10
CA GLN A 472 -7.71 -14.42 -23.70
C GLN A 472 -7.06 -13.19 -24.34
N ALA A 473 -7.34 -12.89 -25.61
CA ALA A 473 -6.85 -11.68 -26.26
C ALA A 473 -7.42 -10.40 -25.64
N VAL A 474 -8.71 -10.39 -25.24
CA VAL A 474 -9.33 -9.28 -24.48
C VAL A 474 -8.61 -9.06 -23.15
N LYS A 475 -8.38 -10.12 -22.37
CA LYS A 475 -7.59 -10.04 -21.13
C LYS A 475 -6.17 -9.52 -21.38
N PHE A 476 -5.54 -9.92 -22.48
CA PHE A 476 -4.20 -9.49 -22.84
C PHE A 476 -4.15 -7.98 -23.15
N ALA A 477 -5.08 -7.48 -23.95
CA ALA A 477 -5.22 -6.05 -24.22
C ALA A 477 -5.50 -5.23 -22.94
N GLN A 478 -6.39 -5.71 -22.07
CA GLN A 478 -6.65 -5.12 -20.75
C GLN A 478 -5.39 -5.10 -19.86
N ASN A 479 -4.59 -6.18 -19.87
CA ASN A 479 -3.34 -6.21 -19.12
C ASN A 479 -2.31 -5.20 -19.63
N ILE A 480 -2.23 -4.97 -20.96
CA ILE A 480 -1.35 -3.93 -21.52
C ILE A 480 -1.82 -2.53 -21.11
N LEU A 481 -3.14 -2.25 -21.18
CA LEU A 481 -3.71 -0.98 -20.70
C LEU A 481 -3.41 -0.75 -19.21
N ASN A 482 -3.71 -1.74 -18.36
CA ASN A 482 -3.46 -1.67 -16.92
C ASN A 482 -1.96 -1.45 -16.60
N TYR A 483 -1.06 -2.04 -17.38
CA TYR A 483 0.38 -1.82 -17.23
C TYR A 483 0.82 -0.44 -17.73
N LEU A 484 0.28 0.05 -18.85
CA LEU A 484 0.54 1.41 -19.34
C LEU A 484 0.07 2.46 -18.31
N ASP A 485 -1.11 2.28 -17.73
CA ASP A 485 -1.65 3.12 -16.67
C ASP A 485 -0.77 3.09 -15.42
N MET A 486 -0.38 1.89 -14.96
CA MET A 486 0.48 1.74 -13.78
C MET A 486 1.89 2.28 -14.00
N LYS A 487 2.46 2.15 -15.20
CA LYS A 487 3.80 2.68 -15.52
C LYS A 487 3.81 4.21 -15.59
N THR A 488 2.65 4.82 -15.88
CA THR A 488 2.51 6.27 -16.06
C THR A 488 1.83 6.98 -14.90
N ASP A 489 1.42 6.25 -13.85
CA ASP A 489 1.16 6.84 -12.56
C ASP A 489 2.47 7.28 -11.89
N GLU A 490 2.53 8.55 -11.48
CA GLU A 490 3.71 9.14 -10.82
C GLU A 490 3.74 8.71 -9.35
N TRP A 491 3.84 7.41 -9.12
CA TRP A 491 3.86 6.81 -7.78
C TRP A 491 5.22 6.99 -7.10
N GLU A 492 5.16 7.26 -5.81
CA GLU A 492 6.29 7.54 -4.91
C GLU A 492 6.10 6.76 -3.61
N TYR A 493 7.19 6.47 -2.87
CA TYR A 493 7.17 5.81 -1.54
C TYR A 493 7.30 6.78 -0.36
#